data_AF-A0A955KT67-F1
#
_entry.id   AF-A0A955KT67-F1
#
_cell.length_a   1.000
_cell.length_b   1.000
_cell.length_c   1.000
_cell.angle_alpha   90.00
_cell.angle_beta   90.00
_cell.angle_gamma   90.00
#
_symmetry.space_group_name_H-M   'P 1'
#
loop_
_entity.id
_entity.type
_entity.pdbx_description
1 polymer ?
#
loop_
_entity_poly.entity_id
_entity_poly.type
_entity_poly.pdbx_seq_one_letter_code
_entity_poly.pdbx_strand_id
1 'polypeptide(L)' 'MLIRLIKHENISLDDIARILEQDENTFSLYSISKYIQRLRKKLFASGVYQNVIQTIRGYGYGLKK' A
#
# COMPACT_ATOMS: atom_id res chain seq x y z
N MET A 1 6.62 4.76 2.09
CA MET A 1 5.37 4.27 1.43
C MET A 1 4.22 5.27 1.52
N LEU A 2 3.71 5.62 2.71
CA LEU A 2 2.59 6.56 2.88
C LEU A 2 2.84 7.92 2.20
N ILE A 3 4.04 8.47 2.34
CA ILE A 3 4.42 9.76 1.75
C ILE A 3 4.35 9.73 0.22
N ARG A 4 4.78 8.62 -0.42
CA ARG A 4 4.68 8.43 -1.88
C ARG A 4 3.22 8.33 -2.33
N LEU A 5 2.40 7.54 -1.61
CA LEU A 5 0.96 7.49 -1.87
C LEU A 5 0.33 8.88 -1.73
N ILE A 6 0.60 9.63 -0.65
CA ILE A 6 0.10 10.99 -0.41
C ILE A 6 0.51 11.97 -1.52
N LYS A 7 1.67 11.78 -2.15
CA LYS A 7 2.11 12.55 -3.32
C LYS A 7 1.39 12.16 -4.62
N HIS A 8 0.33 11.34 -4.56
CA HIS A 8 -0.39 10.77 -5.70
C HIS A 8 0.47 9.89 -6.62
N GLU A 9 1.61 9.39 -6.12
CA GLU A 9 2.42 8.44 -6.87
C GLU A 9 1.90 7.03 -6.63
N ASN A 10 1.69 6.29 -7.73
CA ASN A 10 1.41 4.87 -7.66
C ASN A 10 2.66 4.16 -7.13
N ILE A 11 2.45 3.14 -6.30
CA ILE A 11 3.52 2.33 -5.74
C ILE A 11 3.36 0.89 -6.24
N SER A 12 4.45 0.33 -6.78
CA SER A 12 4.50 -1.07 -7.21
C SER A 12 4.57 -2.04 -6.03
N LEU A 13 4.24 -3.31 -6.26
CA LEU A 13 4.38 -4.36 -5.24
C LEU A 13 5.85 -4.51 -4.79
N ASP A 14 6.80 -4.39 -5.70
CA ASP A 14 8.24 -4.48 -5.41
C ASP A 14 8.72 -3.33 -4.54
N ASP A 15 8.22 -2.11 -4.80
CA ASP A 15 8.53 -0.95 -3.96
C ASP A 15 7.94 -1.11 -2.55
N ILE A 16 6.74 -1.72 -2.43
CA ILE A 16 6.16 -2.01 -1.11
C ILE A 16 7.00 -3.06 -0.40
N ALA A 17 7.40 -4.11 -1.09
CA ALA A 17 8.25 -5.16 -0.55
C ALA A 17 9.55 -4.59 0.02
N ARG A 18 10.26 -3.76 -0.75
CA ARG A 18 11.49 -3.08 -0.32
C ARG A 18 11.32 -2.17 0.89
N ILE A 19 10.11 -1.65 1.11
CA ILE A 19 9.81 -0.80 2.26
C ILE A 19 9.43 -1.64 3.49
N LEU A 20 8.78 -2.79 3.27
CA LEU A 20 8.35 -3.69 4.34
C LEU A 20 9.48 -4.56 4.85
N GLU A 21 10.38 -5.00 3.98
CA GLU A 21 11.47 -5.92 4.27
C GLU A 21 12.77 -5.38 3.64
N GLN A 22 13.90 -5.53 4.33
CA GLN A 22 15.22 -5.18 3.79
C GLN A 22 15.78 -6.29 2.86
N ASP A 23 15.09 -7.43 2.77
CA ASP A 23 15.49 -8.59 1.97
C ASP A 23 14.43 -8.88 0.88
N GLU A 24 14.85 -8.86 -0.39
CA GLU A 24 13.97 -8.97 -1.56
C GLU A 24 13.37 -10.39 -1.72
N ASN A 25 13.90 -11.39 -1.01
CA ASN A 25 13.50 -12.80 -1.16
C ASN A 25 12.30 -13.24 -0.30
N THR A 26 11.76 -12.39 0.58
CA THR A 26 10.90 -12.87 1.69
C THR A 26 9.52 -12.22 1.77
N PHE A 27 8.99 -11.64 0.70
CA PHE A 27 7.63 -11.10 0.73
C PHE A 27 6.63 -11.97 -0.03
N SER A 28 5.51 -12.28 0.62
CA SER A 28 4.36 -12.85 -0.05
C SER A 28 3.38 -11.75 -0.46
N LEU A 29 2.71 -11.91 -1.61
CA LEU A 29 1.60 -11.05 -2.01
C LEU A 29 0.52 -10.97 -0.91
N TYR A 30 0.36 -12.06 -0.16
CA TYR A 30 -0.53 -12.10 0.99
C TYR A 30 -0.09 -11.10 2.08
N SER A 31 1.19 -11.07 2.44
CA SER A 31 1.74 -10.14 3.42
C SER A 31 1.53 -8.68 3.01
N ILE A 32 1.80 -8.33 1.74
CA ILE A 32 1.54 -7.00 1.19
C ILE A 32 0.05 -6.65 1.30
N SER A 33 -0.83 -7.55 0.85
CA SER A 33 -2.27 -7.30 0.87
C SER A 33 -2.81 -7.09 2.29
N LYS A 34 -2.31 -7.87 3.27
CA LYS A 34 -2.65 -7.71 4.69
C LYS A 34 -2.13 -6.42 5.27
N TYR A 35 -0.92 -6.01 4.89
CA TYR A 35 -0.37 -4.73 5.31
C TYR A 35 -1.23 -3.56 4.80
N ILE A 36 -1.59 -3.55 3.51
CA ILE A 36 -2.46 -2.53 2.93
C ILE A 36 -3.85 -2.54 3.58
N GLN A 37 -4.41 -3.72 3.89
CA GLN A 37 -5.67 -3.82 4.61
C GLN A 37 -5.59 -3.17 6.00
N ARG A 38 -4.52 -3.43 6.76
CA ARG A 38 -4.28 -2.81 8.08
C ARG A 38 -4.11 -1.29 7.96
N LEU A 39 -3.40 -0.83 6.93
CA LEU A 39 -3.21 0.58 6.66
C LEU A 39 -4.56 1.28 6.37
N ARG A 40 -5.40 0.71 5.51
CA ARG A 40 -6.76 1.24 5.24
C ARG A 40 -7.58 1.36 6.53
N LYS A 41 -7.52 0.36 7.41
CA LYS A 41 -8.20 0.40 8.72
C LYS A 41 -7.69 1.53 9.62
N LYS A 42 -6.37 1.73 9.69
CA LYS A 42 -5.77 2.83 10.48
C LYS A 42 -6.17 4.20 9.94
N LEU A 43 -6.11 4.39 8.62
CA LEU A 43 -6.55 5.64 7.97
C LEU A 43 -8.03 5.92 8.25
N PHE A 44 -8.88 4.89 8.14
CA PHE A 44 -10.30 5.01 8.47
C PHE A 44 -10.53 5.43 9.93
N ALA A 45 -9.80 4.83 10.88
CA ALA A 45 -9.89 5.23 12.29
C ALA A 45 -9.44 6.68 12.53
N SER A 46 -8.56 7.22 11.69
CA SER A 46 -8.14 8.63 11.70
C SER A 46 -9.12 9.58 10.98
N GLY A 47 -10.28 9.10 10.51
CA GLY A 47 -11.26 9.91 9.79
C GLY A 47 -11.00 10.05 8.28
N VAL A 48 -10.00 9.36 7.74
CA VAL A 48 -9.69 9.35 6.29
C VAL A 48 -10.56 8.30 5.60
N TYR A 49 -11.21 8.66 4.49
CA TYR A 49 -12.14 7.78 3.78
C TYR A 49 -11.54 6.39 3.46
N GLN A 50 -12.35 5.34 3.63
CA GLN A 50 -11.91 3.94 3.54
C GLN A 50 -11.35 3.54 2.15
N ASN A 51 -11.77 4.28 1.11
CA ASN A 51 -11.42 4.04 -0.30
C ASN A 51 -10.24 4.88 -0.81
N VAL A 52 -9.50 5.52 0.09
CA VAL A 52 -8.37 6.39 -0.27
C VAL A 52 -7.25 5.61 -0.96
N ILE A 53 -7.00 4.34 -0.59
CA ILE A 53 -6.02 3.48 -1.28
C ILE A 53 -6.76 2.50 -2.20
N GLN A 54 -6.54 2.61 -3.51
CA GLN A 54 -7.06 1.70 -4.52
C GLN A 54 -6.02 0.67 -4.97
N THR A 55 -6.49 -0.52 -5.36
CA THR A 55 -5.66 -1.55 -5.96
C THR A 55 -5.59 -1.34 -7.47
N ILE A 56 -4.38 -1.31 -8.03
CA ILE A 56 -4.14 -1.23 -9.48
C ILE A 56 -3.72 -2.63 -9.94
N ARG A 57 -4.62 -3.29 -10.67
CA ARG A 57 -4.41 -4.69 -11.11
C ARG A 57 -3.14 -4.80 -11.93
N GLY A 58 -2.28 -5.76 -11.58
CA GLY A 58 -1.02 -6.02 -12.28
C GLY A 58 0.12 -5.05 -11.94
N TYR A 59 -0.09 -4.09 -11.03
CA TYR A 59 0.94 -3.11 -10.68
C TYR A 59 1.16 -2.99 -9.17
N GLY A 60 0.11 -2.67 -8.40
CA GLY A 60 0.26 -2.37 -6.99
C GLY A 60 -0.88 -1.53 -6.44
N TYR A 61 -0.56 -0.40 -5.81
CA TYR A 61 -1.54 0.43 -5.12
C TYR A 61 -1.34 1.92 -5.41
N GLY A 62 -2.43 2.67 -5.45
CA GLY A 62 -2.41 4.12 -5.65
C GLY A 62 -3.45 4.80 -4.78
N LEU A 63 -3.47 6.14 -4.78
CA LEU A 63 -4.57 6.88 -4.19
C LEU A 63 -5.74 7.01 -5.17
N LYS A 64 -6.96 6.91 -4.65
CA LYS A 64 -8.17 7.26 -5.38
C LYS A 64 -8.27 8.79 -5.46
N LYS A 65 -8.40 9.33 -6.67
CA LYS A 65 -8.70 10.75 -6.90
C LYS A 65 -10.11 11.09 -6.43
#